data_AF-A0A4P6JSA4-F1
#
_entry.id   AF-A0A4P6JSA4-F1
#
_cell.length_a   1.000
_cell.length_b   1.000
_cell.length_c   1.000
_cell.angle_alpha   90.00
_cell.angle_beta   90.00
_cell.angle_gamma   90.00
#
_symmetry.space_group_name_H-M   'P 1'
#
loop_
_entity.id
_entity.type
_entity.pdbx_description
1 polymer ?
#
loop_
_entity_poly.entity_id
_entity_poly.type
_entity_poly.pdbx_seq_one_letter_code
_entity_poly.pdbx_strand_id
1 'polypeptide(L)'
;MSEDDNVRKFPISVVRFGMGKEIQLYNDEIVVTGQEDQEIRLQLSVIKRLTLMPGDPNPSKLVLMADLDDGTALILAEGMTNARGFRAMLPQLQELIPDLELDPPDMSEQLRQALNTRRAWTLTCYGTFILVCVLLYALYLIVSYIGAHHH
;
A
#
# COMPACT_ATOMS: atom_id res chain seq x y z
N MET A 1 2.85 -37.66 14.89
CA MET A 1 2.37 -36.39 14.32
C MET A 1 3.19 -35.30 14.97
N SER A 2 4.07 -34.68 14.20
CA SER A 2 5.22 -33.91 14.67
C SER A 2 4.82 -32.62 15.38
N GLU A 3 5.38 -32.39 16.56
CA GLU A 3 5.17 -31.25 17.46
C GLU A 3 5.90 -29.96 17.00
N ASP A 4 6.10 -29.76 15.69
CA ASP A 4 7.01 -28.72 15.15
C ASP A 4 6.29 -27.48 14.59
N ASP A 5 4.98 -27.32 14.81
CA ASP A 5 4.18 -26.26 14.17
C ASP A 5 3.75 -25.11 15.12
N ASN A 6 4.20 -25.12 16.38
CA ASN A 6 3.63 -24.24 17.43
C ASN A 6 4.60 -23.21 18.03
N VAL A 7 5.72 -22.90 17.36
CA VAL A 7 6.66 -21.84 17.79
C VAL A 7 6.88 -20.83 16.66
N ARG A 8 5.84 -20.47 15.90
CA ARG A 8 5.92 -19.30 15.02
C ARG A 8 5.60 -18.05 15.83
N LYS A 9 6.67 -17.38 16.28
CA LYS A 9 6.63 -16.05 16.92
C LYS A 9 5.76 -15.11 16.09
N PHE A 10 4.91 -14.35 16.76
CA PHE A 10 4.06 -13.32 16.17
C PHE A 10 4.81 -12.49 15.12
N PRO A 11 4.17 -12.15 13.98
CA PRO A 11 4.81 -11.33 12.95
C PRO A 11 5.18 -9.96 13.54
N ILE A 12 6.39 -9.49 13.23
CA ILE A 12 6.93 -8.19 13.65
C ILE A 12 6.09 -7.06 13.08
N SER A 13 5.67 -7.21 11.82
CA SER A 13 4.82 -6.25 11.14
C SER A 13 3.93 -6.94 10.12
N VAL A 14 2.70 -6.45 10.03
CA VAL A 14 1.71 -6.95 9.08
C VAL A 14 1.18 -5.78 8.27
N VAL A 15 1.32 -5.85 6.95
CA VAL A 15 0.88 -4.83 6.01
C VAL A 15 -0.16 -5.42 5.09
N ARG A 16 -1.42 -5.07 5.33
CA ARG A 16 -2.52 -5.36 4.40
C ARG A 16 -2.48 -4.37 3.25
N PHE A 17 -2.30 -4.87 2.03
CA PHE A 17 -2.12 -4.05 0.84
C PHE A 17 -3.22 -4.22 -0.22
N GLY A 18 -4.18 -5.11 0.02
CA GLY A 18 -5.39 -5.31 -0.78
C GLY A 18 -6.42 -6.19 -0.05
N MET A 19 -7.58 -6.42 -0.65
CA MET A 19 -8.54 -7.39 -0.10
C MET A 19 -7.97 -8.80 -0.24
N GLY A 20 -7.82 -9.50 0.89
CA GLY A 20 -7.18 -10.82 0.92
C GLY A 20 -5.69 -10.82 0.61
N LYS A 21 -5.03 -9.65 0.59
CA LYS A 21 -3.59 -9.54 0.31
C LYS A 21 -2.84 -8.91 1.49
N GLU A 22 -1.85 -9.61 2.02
CA GLU A 22 -1.06 -9.14 3.15
C GLU A 22 0.41 -9.57 3.10
N ILE A 23 1.29 -8.70 3.62
CA ILE A 23 2.71 -8.96 3.82
C ILE A 23 2.92 -9.10 5.32
N GLN A 24 3.47 -10.21 5.75
CA GLN A 24 3.86 -10.46 7.12
C GLN A 24 5.39 -10.55 7.19
N LEU A 25 5.98 -9.74 8.05
CA LEU A 25 7.41 -9.74 8.31
C LEU A 25 7.70 -10.51 9.59
N TYR A 26 8.56 -11.52 9.50
CA TYR A 26 9.13 -12.25 10.63
C TYR A 26 10.61 -11.89 10.79
N ASN A 27 11.29 -12.41 11.82
CA ASN A 27 12.71 -12.12 12.03
C ASN A 27 13.59 -12.69 10.92
N ASP A 28 13.16 -13.79 10.31
CA ASP A 28 14.00 -14.61 9.43
C ASP A 28 13.39 -14.75 8.03
N GLU A 29 12.09 -14.47 7.88
CA GLU A 29 11.32 -14.65 6.65
C GLU A 29 10.33 -13.52 6.41
N ILE A 30 10.05 -13.25 5.13
CA ILE A 30 8.92 -12.45 4.67
C ILE A 30 7.90 -13.39 4.02
N VAL A 31 6.66 -13.26 4.45
CA VAL A 31 5.53 -14.04 3.93
C VAL A 31 4.59 -13.07 3.23
N VAL A 32 4.29 -13.34 1.96
CA VAL A 32 3.31 -12.59 1.20
C VAL A 32 2.16 -13.48 0.81
N THR A 33 0.97 -13.11 1.26
CA THR A 33 -0.28 -13.78 0.91
C THR A 33 -0.97 -12.96 -0.17
N GLY A 34 -1.18 -13.59 -1.32
CA GLY A 34 -1.88 -13.06 -2.48
C GLY A 34 -3.37 -13.38 -2.49
N GLN A 35 -4.06 -12.92 -3.52
CA GLN A 35 -5.45 -13.29 -3.77
C GLN A 35 -5.47 -14.74 -4.29
N GLU A 36 -6.39 -15.58 -3.78
CA GLU A 36 -6.45 -17.04 -4.05
C GLU A 36 -5.45 -17.92 -3.27
N ASP A 37 -5.14 -17.58 -2.01
CA ASP A 37 -4.30 -18.40 -1.11
C ASP A 37 -2.87 -18.69 -1.63
N GLN A 38 -2.41 -17.90 -2.61
CA GLN A 38 -1.02 -17.94 -3.05
C GLN A 38 -0.15 -17.35 -1.96
N GLU A 39 0.54 -18.22 -1.23
CA GLU A 39 1.49 -17.84 -0.19
C GLU A 39 2.92 -17.96 -0.72
N ILE A 40 3.62 -16.84 -0.76
CA ILE A 40 5.04 -16.76 -1.10
C ILE A 40 5.80 -16.57 0.19
N ARG A 41 6.63 -17.55 0.56
CA ARG A 41 7.54 -17.45 1.71
C ARG A 41 8.97 -17.30 1.21
N LEU A 42 9.64 -16.26 1.66
CA LEU A 42 11.01 -15.96 1.28
C LEU A 42 11.85 -15.70 2.53
N GLN A 43 13.02 -16.31 2.60
CA GLN A 43 13.95 -16.02 3.69
C GLN A 43 14.54 -14.63 3.48
N LEU A 44 14.68 -13.87 4.57
CA LEU A 44 15.26 -12.52 4.51
C LEU A 44 16.73 -12.56 4.08
N SER A 45 17.44 -13.64 4.41
CA SER A 45 18.85 -13.86 4.06
C SER A 45 19.13 -13.97 2.57
N VAL A 46 18.13 -14.31 1.74
CA VAL A 46 18.31 -14.46 0.28
C VAL A 46 17.92 -13.21 -0.49
N ILE A 47 17.35 -12.20 0.19
CA ILE A 47 16.88 -10.96 -0.45
C ILE A 47 18.04 -9.98 -0.49
N LYS A 48 18.48 -9.67 -1.71
CA LYS A 48 19.56 -8.72 -1.96
C LYS A 48 19.04 -7.30 -2.12
N ARG A 49 17.97 -7.15 -2.90
CA ARG A 49 17.43 -5.84 -3.27
C ARG A 49 15.92 -5.86 -3.29
N LEU A 50 15.30 -4.80 -2.79
CA LEU A 50 13.88 -4.54 -2.97
C LEU A 50 13.69 -3.45 -4.01
N THR A 51 12.92 -3.77 -5.06
CA THR A 51 12.63 -2.86 -6.15
C THR A 51 11.16 -2.45 -6.10
N LEU A 52 10.89 -1.14 -6.06
CA LEU A 52 9.54 -0.57 -6.07
C LEU A 52 9.26 0.08 -7.42
N MET A 53 8.27 -0.46 -8.13
CA MET A 53 7.89 0.03 -9.46
C MET A 53 6.42 0.47 -9.49
N PRO A 54 6.06 1.46 -10.32
CA PRO A 54 4.67 1.71 -10.64
C PRO A 54 4.11 0.54 -11.46
N GLY A 55 2.91 0.08 -11.13
CA GLY A 55 2.22 -0.99 -11.85
C GLY A 55 1.65 -0.53 -13.19
N ASP A 56 1.60 -1.44 -14.14
CA ASP A 56 0.99 -1.27 -15.47
C ASP A 56 -0.37 -2.00 -15.46
N PRO A 57 -1.50 -1.37 -15.86
CA PRO A 57 -1.67 -0.03 -16.46
C PRO A 57 -1.97 1.10 -15.46
N ASN A 58 -1.97 0.82 -14.16
CA ASN A 58 -2.35 1.81 -13.16
C ASN A 58 -1.14 2.23 -12.31
N PRO A 59 -0.49 3.37 -12.60
CA PRO A 59 0.70 3.82 -11.85
C PRO A 59 0.42 4.12 -10.38
N SER A 60 -0.86 4.22 -9.99
CA SER A 60 -1.29 4.37 -8.59
C SER A 60 -1.16 3.07 -7.78
N LYS A 61 -1.01 1.94 -8.47
CA LYS A 61 -0.81 0.61 -7.89
C LYS A 61 0.68 0.32 -7.91
N LEU A 62 1.31 0.28 -6.74
CA LEU A 62 2.74 -0.03 -6.66
C LEU A 62 2.95 -1.54 -6.74
N VAL A 63 4.06 -1.95 -7.36
CA VAL A 63 4.54 -3.32 -7.44
C VAL A 63 5.84 -3.40 -6.65
N LEU A 64 5.90 -4.31 -5.69
CA LEU A 64 7.10 -4.62 -4.93
C LEU A 64 7.72 -5.89 -5.47
N MET A 65 8.99 -5.81 -5.82
CA MET A 65 9.81 -6.91 -6.29
C MET A 65 10.97 -7.14 -5.33
N ALA A 66 11.35 -8.40 -5.14
CA ALA A 66 12.56 -8.79 -4.45
C ALA A 66 13.51 -9.46 -5.43
N ASP A 67 14.71 -8.89 -5.56
CA ASP A 67 15.80 -9.54 -6.26
C ASP A 67 16.57 -10.39 -5.27
N LEU A 68 16.70 -11.66 -5.60
CA LEU A 68 17.35 -12.67 -4.79
C LEU A 68 18.84 -12.76 -5.14
N ASP A 69 19.63 -13.33 -4.23
CA ASP A 69 21.08 -13.51 -4.41
C ASP A 69 21.45 -14.36 -5.63
N ASP A 70 20.54 -15.26 -6.05
CA ASP A 70 20.69 -16.10 -7.25
C ASP A 70 20.42 -15.35 -8.57
N GLY A 71 20.08 -14.06 -8.50
CA GLY A 71 19.74 -13.22 -9.64
C GLY A 71 18.27 -13.35 -10.10
N THR A 72 17.44 -14.10 -9.39
CA THR A 72 16.01 -14.22 -9.66
C THR A 72 15.26 -13.01 -9.10
N ALA A 73 14.45 -12.36 -9.93
CA ALA A 73 13.54 -11.30 -9.50
C ALA A 73 12.13 -11.88 -9.25
N LEU A 74 11.59 -11.68 -8.04
CA LEU A 74 10.30 -12.21 -7.63
C LEU A 74 9.34 -11.09 -7.26
N ILE A 75 8.13 -11.11 -7.82
CA ILE A 75 7.09 -10.13 -7.49
C ILE A 75 6.48 -10.49 -6.13
N LEU A 76 6.86 -9.74 -5.10
CA LEU A 76 6.34 -9.91 -3.75
C LEU A 76 4.89 -9.46 -3.66
N ALA A 77 4.61 -8.23 -4.10
CA ALA A 77 3.29 -7.64 -3.93
C ALA A 77 2.90 -6.82 -5.15
N GLU A 78 1.77 -7.17 -5.76
CA GLU A 78 1.20 -6.42 -6.86
C GLU A 78 -0.04 -5.63 -6.41
N GLY A 79 -0.07 -4.35 -6.77
CA GLY A 79 -1.21 -3.50 -6.49
C GLY A 79 -1.25 -2.97 -5.06
N MET A 80 -0.08 -2.66 -4.50
CA MET A 80 0.04 -2.19 -3.12
C MET A 80 -0.73 -0.88 -2.92
N THR A 81 -1.86 -0.96 -2.21
CA THR A 81 -2.71 0.19 -1.91
C THR A 81 -2.36 0.85 -0.57
N ASN A 82 -1.66 0.15 0.32
CA ASN A 82 -1.29 0.61 1.65
C ASN A 82 0.20 0.94 1.74
N ALA A 83 0.61 1.98 1.01
CA ALA A 83 1.97 2.51 1.05
C ALA A 83 2.39 3.00 2.45
N ARG A 84 1.43 3.34 3.33
CA ARG A 84 1.72 3.77 4.71
C ARG A 84 2.24 2.61 5.57
N GLY A 85 1.58 1.46 5.49
CA GLY A 85 2.01 0.26 6.20
C GLY A 85 3.39 -0.18 5.72
N PHE A 86 3.59 -0.23 4.41
CA PHE A 86 4.88 -0.63 3.85
C PHE A 86 6.02 0.33 4.22
N ARG A 87 5.79 1.65 4.17
CA ARG A 87 6.76 2.64 4.64
C ARG A 87 7.16 2.45 6.11
N ALA A 88 6.24 2.02 6.97
CA ALA A 88 6.54 1.73 8.38
C ALA A 88 7.31 0.42 8.57
N MET A 89 7.18 -0.52 7.64
CA MET A 89 7.89 -1.81 7.63
C MET A 89 9.33 -1.68 7.09
N LEU A 90 9.60 -0.77 6.16
CA LEU A 90 10.94 -0.53 5.58
C LEU A 90 12.10 -0.41 6.61
N PRO A 91 12.01 0.41 7.67
CA PRO A 91 13.11 0.51 8.64
C PRO A 91 13.36 -0.80 9.38
N GLN A 92 12.31 -1.61 9.61
CA GLN A 92 12.45 -2.92 10.24
C GLN A 92 13.13 -3.92 9.30
N LEU A 93 12.81 -3.86 8.00
CA LEU A 93 13.50 -4.65 6.97
C LEU A 93 14.99 -4.31 6.89
N GLN A 94 15.34 -3.02 6.94
CA GLN A 94 16.74 -2.58 6.96
C GLN A 94 17.48 -2.94 8.25
N GLU A 95 16.77 -3.03 9.38
CA GLU A 95 17.35 -3.48 10.65
C GLU A 95 17.65 -4.98 10.64
N LEU A 96 16.78 -5.78 10.02
CA LEU A 96 16.96 -7.23 9.87
C LEU A 96 17.97 -7.60 8.78
N ILE A 97 18.03 -6.81 7.70
CA ILE A 97 18.95 -6.98 6.57
C ILE A 97 19.70 -5.65 6.35
N PRO A 98 20.82 -5.42 7.04
CA PRO A 98 21.57 -4.17 6.94
C PRO A 98 22.17 -3.92 5.55
N ASP A 99 22.43 -4.98 4.79
CA ASP A 99 22.97 -4.92 3.42
C ASP A 99 21.88 -4.81 2.34
N LEU A 100 20.62 -4.62 2.73
CA LEU A 100 19.50 -4.57 1.80
C LEU A 100 19.57 -3.32 0.91
N GLU A 101 19.70 -3.55 -0.39
CA GLU A 101 19.62 -2.47 -1.36
C GLU A 101 18.15 -2.10 -1.63
N LEU A 102 17.82 -0.81 -1.58
CA LEU A 102 16.52 -0.30 -1.99
C LEU A 102 16.66 0.36 -3.36
N ASP A 103 15.84 -0.06 -4.31
CA ASP A 103 15.71 0.58 -5.61
C ASP A 103 14.26 1.06 -5.80
N PRO A 104 13.99 2.37 -5.78
CA PRO A 104 14.94 3.46 -5.65
C PRO A 104 15.47 3.63 -4.22
N PRO A 105 16.66 4.24 -4.02
CA PRO A 105 17.24 4.43 -2.69
C PRO A 105 16.35 5.29 -1.78
N ASP A 106 15.63 6.25 -2.36
CA ASP A 106 14.67 7.12 -1.67
C ASP A 106 13.23 6.53 -1.66
N MET A 107 13.09 5.20 -1.65
CA MET A 107 11.79 4.50 -1.66
C MET A 107 10.82 5.04 -0.60
N SER A 108 11.33 5.38 0.58
CA SER A 108 10.52 5.92 1.68
C SER A 108 9.89 7.28 1.34
N GLU A 109 10.59 8.13 0.57
CA GLU A 109 10.10 9.41 0.10
C GLU A 109 9.10 9.24 -1.03
N GLN A 110 9.34 8.32 -1.95
CA GLN A 110 8.38 8.00 -3.02
C GLN A 110 7.06 7.48 -2.47
N LEU A 111 7.11 6.57 -1.49
CA LEU A 111 5.91 6.10 -0.80
C LEU A 111 5.18 7.24 -0.09
N ARG A 112 5.93 8.18 0.52
CA ARG A 112 5.35 9.39 1.13
C ARG A 112 4.68 10.28 0.09
N GLN A 113 5.30 10.50 -1.06
CA GLN A 113 4.75 11.31 -2.14
C GLN A 113 3.49 10.66 -2.72
N ALA A 114 3.50 9.36 -2.96
CA ALA A 114 2.33 8.61 -3.42
C ALA A 114 1.13 8.74 -2.45
N LEU A 115 1.38 8.66 -1.14
CA LEU A 115 0.35 8.88 -0.10
C LEU A 115 -0.20 10.31 -0.14
N ASN A 116 0.67 11.31 -0.27
CA ASN A 116 0.26 12.71 -0.29
C ASN A 116 -0.55 13.05 -1.55
N THR A 117 -0.12 12.58 -2.72
CA THR A 117 -0.85 12.79 -3.98
C THR A 117 -2.24 12.17 -3.92
N ARG A 118 -2.36 10.93 -3.41
CA ARG A 118 -3.67 10.27 -3.25
C ARG A 118 -4.58 11.03 -2.30
N ARG A 119 -4.05 11.55 -1.19
CA ARG A 119 -4.82 12.34 -0.22
C ARG A 119 -5.30 13.66 -0.82
N ALA A 120 -4.44 14.36 -1.57
CA ALA A 120 -4.79 15.60 -2.25
C ALA A 120 -5.92 15.39 -3.26
N TRP A 121 -5.83 14.36 -4.11
CA TRP A 121 -6.86 13.99 -5.08
C TRP A 121 -8.20 13.62 -4.43
N THR A 122 -8.14 12.88 -3.32
CA THR A 122 -9.33 12.50 -2.56
C THR A 122 -10.02 13.76 -2.02
N LEU A 123 -9.26 14.69 -1.45
CA LEU A 123 -9.80 15.93 -0.90
C LEU A 123 -10.43 16.82 -1.97
N THR A 124 -9.79 16.96 -3.14
CA THR A 124 -10.32 17.78 -4.24
C THR A 124 -11.57 17.16 -4.84
N CYS A 125 -11.59 15.86 -5.16
CA CYS A 125 -12.77 15.21 -5.75
C CYS A 125 -13.99 15.25 -4.82
N TYR A 126 -13.84 14.88 -3.55
CA TYR A 126 -14.95 14.94 -2.59
C TYR A 126 -15.35 16.38 -2.26
N GLY A 127 -14.38 17.29 -2.15
CA GLY A 127 -14.64 18.71 -1.89
C GLY A 127 -15.45 19.36 -3.02
N THR A 128 -15.09 19.11 -4.28
CA THR A 128 -15.84 19.64 -5.43
C THR A 128 -17.26 19.07 -5.49
N PHE A 129 -17.44 17.78 -5.23
CA PHE A 129 -18.78 17.18 -5.23
C PHE A 129 -19.69 17.80 -4.15
N ILE A 130 -19.19 17.94 -2.92
CA ILE A 130 -19.92 18.60 -1.83
C ILE A 130 -20.25 20.05 -2.18
N LEU A 131 -19.29 20.79 -2.74
CA LEU A 131 -19.50 22.18 -3.14
C LEU A 131 -20.63 22.31 -4.18
N VAL A 132 -20.67 21.41 -5.17
CA VAL A 132 -21.74 21.37 -6.18
C VAL A 132 -23.10 21.10 -5.52
N CYS A 133 -23.17 20.13 -4.60
CA CYS A 133 -24.41 19.85 -3.86
C CYS A 133 -24.89 21.07 -3.05
N VAL A 134 -23.97 21.76 -2.38
CA VAL A 134 -24.29 22.99 -1.61
C VAL A 134 -24.78 24.10 -2.53
N LEU A 135 -24.15 24.30 -3.69
CA LEU A 135 -24.57 25.29 -4.67
C LEU A 135 -25.97 25.02 -5.23
N LEU A 136 -26.26 23.76 -5.58
CA LEU A 136 -27.59 23.36 -6.05
C LEU A 136 -28.66 23.54 -4.97
N TYR A 137 -28.33 23.21 -3.73
CA TYR A 137 -29.23 23.42 -2.60
C TYR A 137 -29.51 24.91 -2.35
N ALA A 138 -28.48 25.75 -2.39
CA ALA A 138 -28.64 27.20 -2.27
C ALA A 138 -29.51 27.78 -3.39
N LEU A 139 -29.29 27.35 -4.64
CA LEU A 139 -30.14 27.73 -5.78
C LEU A 139 -31.59 27.30 -5.58
N TYR A 140 -31.83 26.08 -5.12
CA TYR A 140 -33.18 25.59 -4.81
C TYR A 140 -33.87 26.46 -3.74
N LEU A 141 -33.17 26.83 -2.67
CA LEU A 141 -33.71 27.72 -1.63
C LEU A 141 -34.04 29.10 -2.17
N ILE A 142 -33.18 29.67 -3.03
CA ILE A 142 -33.43 30.97 -3.67
C ILE A 142 -34.68 30.91 -4.55
N VAL A 143 -34.80 29.91 -5.42
CA VAL A 143 -35.96 29.73 -6.30
C VAL A 143 -37.23 29.53 -5.48
N SER A 144 -37.17 28.69 -4.44
CA SER A 144 -38.31 28.41 -3.56
C SER A 144 -38.75 29.67 -2.79
N TYR A 145 -37.79 30.47 -2.31
CA TYR A 145 -38.07 31.72 -1.62
C TYR A 145 -38.72 32.75 -2.54
N ILE A 146 -38.20 32.94 -3.75
CA ILE A 146 -38.79 33.85 -4.75
C ILE A 146 -40.19 33.36 -5.15
N GLY A 147 -40.36 32.06 -5.37
CA GLY A 147 -41.66 31.46 -5.71
C GLY A 147 -42.69 31.60 -4.60
N ALA A 148 -42.30 31.43 -3.33
CA ALA A 148 -43.19 31.63 -2.19
C ALA A 148 -43.59 33.09 -1.96
N HIS A 149 -42.80 34.06 -2.44
CA HIS A 149 -43.09 35.49 -2.29
C HIS A 149 -43.86 36.11 -3.46
N HIS A 150 -43.88 35.45 -4.63
CA HIS A 150 -44.62 35.87 -5.82
C HIS A 150 -46.01 35.24 -5.95
N HIS A 151 -46.37 34.34 -5.03
CA HIS A 151 -47.65 33.65 -4.99
C HIS A 151 -48.56 34.19 -3.87
#